data_AF-A9BBP1-F1
#
_entry.id   AF-A9BBP1-F1
#
_cell.length_a   1.000
_cell.length_b   1.000
_cell.length_c   1.000
_cell.angle_alpha   90.00
_cell.angle_beta   90.00
_cell.angle_gamma   90.00
#
_symmetry.space_group_name_H-M   'P 1'
#
loop_
_entity.id
_entity.type
_entity.pdbx_description
1 polymer ?
#
loop_
_entity_poly.entity_id
_entity_poly.type
_entity_poly.pdbx_seq_one_letter_code
_entity_poly.pdbx_strand_id
1 'polypeptide(L)' 'MSTSSQQEPRSMKWESNGELAQRDLSELVNKLLDVESSTHGNELSWLGTKYDEAD' A
#
# COMPACT_ATOMS: atom_id res chain seq x y z
N MET A 1 24.79 -16.35 0.90
CA MET A 1 23.96 -15.79 -0.18
C MET A 1 22.51 -15.98 0.24
N SER A 2 21.89 -14.94 0.79
CA SER A 2 20.50 -15.03 1.26
C SER A 2 19.59 -14.97 0.04
N THR A 3 18.95 -16.09 -0.28
CA THR A 3 17.89 -16.13 -1.27
C THR A 3 16.69 -15.39 -0.69
N SER A 4 16.65 -14.08 -0.86
CA SER A 4 15.43 -13.30 -0.64
C SER A 4 14.40 -13.86 -1.62
N SER A 5 13.54 -14.76 -1.14
CA SER A 5 12.35 -15.18 -1.87
C SER A 5 11.52 -13.93 -2.10
N GLN A 6 11.72 -13.26 -3.23
CA GLN A 6 10.69 -12.41 -3.82
C GLN A 6 9.50 -13.34 -4.05
N GLN A 7 8.61 -13.39 -3.07
CA GLN A 7 7.29 -13.97 -3.25
C GLN A 7 6.64 -13.12 -4.33
N GLU A 8 6.63 -13.64 -5.55
CA GLU A 8 5.87 -13.08 -6.66
C GLU A 8 4.48 -12.68 -6.13
N PRO A 9 4.02 -11.44 -6.40
CA PRO A 9 2.76 -10.97 -5.89
C PRO A 9 1.66 -11.91 -6.36
N ARG A 10 1.12 -12.68 -5.41
CA ARG A 10 0.04 -13.63 -5.67
C ARG A 10 -1.10 -12.87 -6.34
N SER A 11 -1.58 -13.37 -7.48
CA SER A 11 -2.72 -12.79 -8.15
C SER A 11 -3.95 -12.82 -7.25
N MET A 12 -4.62 -11.68 -7.11
CA MET A 12 -5.85 -11.55 -6.32
C MET A 12 -6.96 -12.43 -6.88
N LYS A 13 -7.74 -13.02 -5.98
CA LYS A 13 -8.91 -13.83 -6.33
C LYS A 13 -10.16 -12.99 -6.42
N TRP A 14 -10.89 -13.17 -7.52
CA TRP A 14 -12.19 -12.56 -7.79
C TRP A 14 -13.26 -13.65 -7.74
N GLU A 15 -14.37 -13.33 -7.09
CA GLU A 15 -15.57 -14.17 -7.03
C GLU A 15 -16.37 -14.03 -8.34
N SER A 16 -17.27 -14.97 -8.60
CA SER A 16 -18.08 -14.99 -9.84
C SER A 16 -19.05 -13.80 -9.97
N ASN A 17 -19.31 -13.10 -8.88
CA ASN A 17 -20.11 -11.87 -8.85
C ASN A 17 -19.29 -10.61 -9.23
N GLY A 18 -17.99 -10.76 -9.49
CA GLY A 18 -17.09 -9.64 -9.80
C GLY A 18 -16.55 -8.91 -8.58
N GLU A 19 -16.83 -9.40 -7.36
CA GLU A 19 -16.23 -8.87 -6.14
C GLU A 19 -14.90 -9.56 -5.84
N LEU A 20 -14.04 -8.87 -5.09
CA LEU A 20 -12.79 -9.46 -4.62
C LEU A 20 -13.09 -10.44 -3.47
N ALA A 21 -12.46 -11.61 -3.47
CA ALA A 21 -12.63 -12.57 -2.39
C ALA A 21 -12.30 -11.91 -1.03
N GLN A 22 -13.11 -12.14 0.00
CA GLN A 22 -13.01 -11.45 1.30
C GLN A 22 -11.59 -11.45 1.89
N ARG A 23 -10.87 -12.56 1.73
CA ARG A 23 -9.49 -12.70 2.20
C ARG A 23 -8.52 -11.79 1.43
N ASP A 24 -8.62 -11.79 0.11
CA ASP A 24 -7.78 -10.97 -0.77
C ASP A 24 -8.12 -9.47 -0.61
N LEU A 25 -9.38 -9.13 -0.34
CA LEU A 25 -9.81 -7.77 0.06
C LEU A 25 -9.20 -7.33 1.38
N SER A 26 -9.24 -8.19 2.39
CA SER A 26 -8.65 -7.91 3.70
C SER A 26 -7.13 -7.72 3.59
N GLU A 27 -6.46 -8.53 2.77
CA GLU A 27 -5.02 -8.40 2.52
C GLU A 27 -4.67 -7.11 1.77
N LEU A 28 -5.48 -6.73 0.77
CA LEU A 28 -5.33 -5.47 0.04
C LEU A 28 -5.48 -4.26 0.96
N VAL A 29 -6.53 -4.24 1.79
CA VAL A 29 -6.76 -3.14 2.75
C VAL A 29 -5.58 -3.01 3.72
N ASN A 30 -5.07 -4.13 4.26
CA ASN A 30 -3.90 -4.09 5.15
C ASN A 30 -2.65 -3.56 4.44
N LYS A 31 -2.40 -3.96 3.19
CA LYS A 31 -1.27 -3.42 2.40
C LYS A 31 -1.42 -1.93 2.11
N LEU A 32 -2.64 -1.46 1.83
CA LEU A 32 -2.90 -0.03 1.64
C LEU A 32 -2.64 0.78 2.91
N LEU A 33 -3.08 0.28 4.06
CA LEU A 33 -2.81 0.89 5.37
C LEU A 33 -1.31 0.90 5.72
N ASP A 34 -0.60 -0.18 5.40
CA ASP A 34 0.85 -0.27 5.58
C ASP A 34 1.59 0.77 4.71
N VAL A 35 1.18 0.96 3.46
CA VAL A 35 1.75 1.98 2.55
C VAL A 35 1.39 3.41 2.98
N GLU A 36 0.16 3.63 3.45
CA GLU A 36 -0.28 4.91 4.01
C GLU A 36 0.60 5.30 5.22
N SER A 37 0.82 4.35 6.14
CA SER A 37 1.59 4.58 7.36
C SER A 37 3.11 4.67 7.14
N SER A 38 3.66 3.93 6.19
CA SER A 38 5.12 3.84 5.97
C SER A 38 5.69 4.92 5.05
N THR A 39 4.91 5.44 4.09
CA THR A 39 5.45 6.29 3.02
C THR A 39 4.78 7.67 2.92
N HIS A 40 3.47 7.78 3.14
CA HIS A 40 2.73 9.03 2.87
C HIS A 40 2.76 10.05 4.01
N GLY A 41 3.04 9.64 5.26
CA GLY A 41 3.23 10.59 6.37
C GLY A 41 4.42 11.52 6.13
N ASN A 42 5.51 11.02 5.54
CA ASN A 42 6.74 11.78 5.36
C ASN A 42 6.68 12.71 4.14
N GLU A 43 6.07 12.26 3.03
CA GLU A 43 5.94 13.05 1.80
C GLU A 43 4.91 14.18 1.92
N LEU A 44 3.78 13.96 2.60
CA LEU A 44 2.81 15.03 2.91
C LEU A 44 3.40 16.04 3.90
N SER A 45 4.19 15.60 4.88
CA SER A 45 4.90 16.51 5.79
C SER A 45 5.98 17.34 5.06
N TRP A 46 6.69 16.72 4.11
CA TRP A 46 7.66 17.39 3.25
C TRP A 46 7.01 18.40 2.27
N LEU A 47 5.87 18.06 1.68
CA LEU A 47 5.10 18.99 0.85
C LEU A 47 4.50 20.13 1.68
N GLY A 48 4.02 19.86 2.89
CA GLY A 48 3.53 20.90 3.80
C GLY A 48 4.60 21.91 4.22
N THR A 49 5.82 21.46 4.47
CA THR A 49 6.95 22.36 4.81
C THR A 49 7.43 23.18 3.60
N LYS A 50 7.36 22.66 2.38
CA LYS A 50 7.70 23.39 1.15
C LYS A 50 6.77 24.56 0.84
N TYR A 51 5.53 24.52 1.31
CA TYR A 51 4.56 25.61 1.13
C TYR A 51 4.62 26.68 2.23
N ASP A 52 5.25 26.40 3.38
CA ASP A 52 5.42 27.35 4.49
C ASP A 52 6.61 28.32 4.30
N GLU A 53 7.57 27.98 3.43
CA GLU A 53 8.69 28.87 3.03
C GLU A 53 8.34 29.84 1.89
N ALA A 54 7.08 29.85 1.43
CA ALA A 54 6.62 30.67 0.30
C ALA A 54 5.68 31.83 0.71
N ASP A 55 5.68 32.23 1.98
CA ASP A 55 5.02 33.44 2.50
C ASP A 55 6.04 34.43 3.10
#